data_AF-A0A7K5Q5R0-F1
#
_entry.id   AF-A0A7K5Q5R0-F1
#
_cell.length_a   1.000
_cell.length_b   1.000
_cell.length_c   1.000
_cell.angle_alpha   90.00
_cell.angle_beta   90.00
_cell.angle_gamma   90.00
#
_symmetry.space_group_name_H-M   'P 1'
#
loop_
_entity.id
_entity.type
_entity.pdbx_description
1 polymer ?
#
loop_
_entity_poly.entity_id
_entity_poly.type
_entity_poly.pdbx_seq_one_letter_code
_entity_poly.pdbx_strand_id
1 'polypeptide(L)'
;LISSLQDFKTYVDQACRAADEFVNIYYETMDKRRRALTRLYLDKATLVWNGNAVSGQEELNKFFEMLPSSEFQVNVLDCQPVH
;
A
#
# COMPACT_ATOMS: atom_id res chain seq x y z
N LEU A 1 -0.89 -26.65 -19.68
CA LEU A 1 -1.72 -26.94 -18.49
C LEU A 1 -0.91 -27.02 -17.21
N ILE A 2 0.10 -27.90 -17.09
CA ILE A 2 0.95 -27.95 -15.88
C ILE A 2 1.86 -26.70 -15.75
N SER A 3 2.50 -26.25 -16.84
CA SER A 3 3.35 -25.04 -16.84
C SER A 3 2.59 -23.78 -16.38
N SER A 4 1.39 -23.54 -16.91
CA SER A 4 0.57 -22.37 -16.57
C SER A 4 0.11 -22.33 -15.11
N LEU A 5 -0.08 -23.50 -14.49
CA LEU A 5 -0.39 -23.59 -13.05
C LEU A 5 0.83 -23.27 -12.19
N GLN A 6 2.02 -23.67 -12.65
CA GLN A 6 3.28 -23.37 -11.98
C GLN A 6 3.59 -21.87 -12.04
N ASP A 7 3.35 -21.24 -13.19
CA ASP A 7 3.47 -19.78 -13.37
C ASP A 7 2.49 -19.02 -12.47
N PHE A 8 1.22 -19.48 -12.36
CA PHE A 8 0.24 -18.87 -11.46
C PHE A 8 0.66 -18.94 -9.99
N LYS A 9 1.15 -20.09 -9.53
CA LYS A 9 1.64 -20.23 -8.15
C LYS A 9 2.80 -19.26 -7.89
N THR A 10 3.71 -19.08 -8.85
CA THR A 10 4.82 -18.12 -8.71
C THR A 10 4.32 -16.70 -8.50
N TYR A 11 3.29 -16.25 -9.25
CA TYR A 11 2.70 -14.92 -9.04
C TYR A 11 2.04 -14.78 -7.66
N VAL A 12 1.35 -15.82 -7.19
CA VAL A 12 0.78 -15.83 -5.84
C VAL A 12 1.87 -15.72 -4.78
N ASP A 13 2.93 -16.53 -4.88
CA ASP A 13 4.05 -16.49 -3.92
C ASP A 13 4.75 -15.13 -3.91
N GLN A 14 4.91 -14.50 -5.08
CA GLN A 14 5.48 -13.15 -5.21
C GLN A 14 4.56 -12.08 -4.61
N ALA A 15 3.25 -12.16 -4.87
CA ALA A 15 2.27 -11.24 -4.30
C ALA A 15 2.27 -11.31 -2.76
N CYS A 16 2.32 -12.52 -2.19
CA CYS A 16 2.38 -12.72 -0.74
C CYS A 16 3.62 -12.07 -0.12
N ARG A 17 4.81 -12.28 -0.71
CA ARG A 17 6.04 -11.67 -0.21
C ARG A 17 6.01 -10.14 -0.32
N ALA A 18 5.59 -9.63 -1.47
CA ALA A 18 5.51 -8.20 -1.71
C ALA A 18 4.50 -7.52 -0.75
N ALA A 19 3.35 -8.15 -0.51
CA ALA A 19 2.33 -7.61 0.39
C ALA A 19 2.81 -7.58 1.84
N ASP A 20 3.40 -8.67 2.33
CA ASP A 20 3.90 -8.77 3.71
C ASP A 20 4.99 -7.73 4.00
N GLU A 21 5.94 -7.56 3.08
CA GLU A 21 6.98 -6.53 3.17
C GLU A 21 6.38 -5.11 3.07
N PHE A 22 5.51 -4.88 2.09
CA PHE A 22 4.96 -3.56 1.82
C PHE A 22 4.06 -3.04 2.94
N VAL A 23 3.23 -3.89 3.55
CA VAL A 23 2.34 -3.51 4.65
C VAL A 23 3.12 -3.03 5.85
N ASN A 24 4.21 -3.74 6.20
CA ASN A 24 5.11 -3.32 7.26
C ASN A 24 5.74 -1.96 6.96
N ILE A 25 6.27 -1.77 5.75
CA ILE A 25 6.86 -0.50 5.32
C ILE A 25 5.82 0.63 5.35
N TYR A 26 4.61 0.38 4.84
CA TYR A 26 3.57 1.38 4.71
C TYR A 26 3.10 1.88 6.08
N TYR A 27 2.69 0.98 6.97
CA TYR A 27 2.17 1.38 8.28
C TYR A 27 3.27 1.89 9.22
N GLU A 28 4.49 1.34 9.16
CA GLU A 28 5.61 1.92 9.91
C GLU A 28 5.93 3.34 9.43
N THR A 29 5.89 3.59 8.13
CA THR A 29 6.11 4.93 7.56
C THR A 29 4.97 5.87 7.92
N MET A 30 3.72 5.41 7.89
CA MET A 30 2.55 6.20 8.29
C MET A 30 2.66 6.67 9.75
N ASP A 31 3.08 5.78 10.65
CA ASP A 31 3.16 6.09 12.09
C ASP A 31 4.41 6.88 12.45
N LYS A 32 5.58 6.52 11.91
CA LYS A 32 6.88 7.04 12.38
C LYS A 32 7.52 8.04 11.43
N ARG A 33 7.18 8.02 10.14
CA ARG A 33 7.89 8.77 9.07
C ARG A 33 6.90 9.40 8.08
N ARG A 34 5.81 10.00 8.58
CA ARG A 34 4.67 10.53 7.79
C ARG A 34 5.07 11.30 6.53
N ARG A 35 6.07 12.18 6.63
CA ARG A 35 6.55 13.01 5.50
C ARG A 35 7.14 12.22 4.34
N ALA A 36 7.55 10.97 4.57
CA ALA A 36 8.07 10.08 3.53
C ALA A 36 7.00 9.18 2.92
N LEU A 37 5.79 9.11 3.50
CA LEU A 37 4.74 8.16 3.10
C LEU A 37 4.31 8.33 1.65
N THR A 38 4.22 9.57 1.18
CA THR A 38 3.81 9.90 -0.18
C THR A 38 4.76 9.34 -1.24
N ARG A 39 6.02 9.06 -0.90
CA ARG A 39 6.96 8.37 -1.81
C ARG A 39 6.56 6.94 -2.13
N LEU A 40 5.65 6.34 -1.36
CA LEU A 40 5.08 5.02 -1.63
C LEU A 40 3.92 5.06 -2.63
N TYR A 41 3.46 6.26 -3.01
CA TYR A 41 2.40 6.47 -3.99
C TYR A 41 2.99 6.78 -5.37
N LEU A 42 2.32 6.31 -6.43
CA LEU A 42 2.63 6.72 -7.80
C LEU A 42 2.24 8.20 -8.03
N ASP A 43 2.88 8.86 -8.99
CA ASP A 43 2.65 10.29 -9.30
C ASP A 43 1.17 10.63 -9.57
N LYS A 44 0.44 9.71 -10.21
CA LYS A 44 -0.98 9.83 -10.56
C LYS A 44 -1.91 9.03 -9.64
N ALA A 45 -1.43 8.58 -8.47
CA ALA A 45 -2.24 7.79 -7.55
C ALA A 45 -3.43 8.59 -7.02
N THR A 46 -4.50 7.87 -6.71
CA THR A 46 -5.71 8.41 -6.07
C THR A 46 -5.97 7.64 -4.78
N LEU A 47 -6.07 8.35 -3.67
CA LEU A 47 -6.52 7.85 -2.38
C LEU A 47 -8.00 8.19 -2.21
N VAL A 48 -8.81 7.24 -1.73
CA VAL A 48 -10.17 7.52 -1.26
C VAL A 48 -10.23 7.26 0.24
N TRP A 49 -10.35 8.33 1.04
CA TRP A 49 -10.39 8.25 2.49
C TRP A 49 -11.79 8.58 3.01
N ASN A 50 -12.50 7.58 3.53
CA ASN A 50 -13.89 7.71 4.01
C ASN A 50 -14.82 8.42 3.00
N GLY A 51 -14.69 8.08 1.72
CA GLY A 51 -15.48 8.66 0.62
C GLY A 51 -14.90 9.94 -0.01
N ASN A 52 -13.83 10.51 0.53
CA ASN A 52 -13.18 11.71 -0.01
C ASN A 52 -12.00 11.33 -0.89
N ALA A 53 -12.02 11.73 -2.17
CA ALA A 53 -10.93 11.46 -3.11
C ALA A 53 -9.82 12.52 -3.00
N VAL A 54 -8.57 12.06 -2.96
CA VAL A 54 -7.34 12.86 -2.95
C VAL A 54 -6.44 12.32 -4.05
N SER A 55 -6.09 13.15 -5.03
CA SER A 55 -5.41 12.68 -6.25
C SER A 55 -4.12 13.46 -6.48
N GLY A 56 -3.05 12.73 -6.80
CA GLY A 56 -1.74 13.29 -7.10
C GLY A 56 -0.89 13.56 -5.86
N GLN A 57 0.43 13.56 -6.07
CA GLN A 57 1.44 13.66 -5.02
C GLN A 57 1.30 14.91 -4.13
N GLU A 58 1.01 16.07 -4.69
CA GLU A 58 0.90 17.32 -3.91
C GLU A 58 -0.27 17.24 -2.92
N GLU A 59 -1.44 16.81 -3.38
CA GLU A 59 -2.63 16.72 -2.55
C GLU A 59 -2.53 15.60 -1.52
N LEU A 60 -1.89 14.47 -1.86
CA LEU A 60 -1.57 13.42 -0.90
C LEU A 60 -0.65 13.93 0.22
N ASN A 61 0.38 14.73 -0.11
CA ASN A 61 1.28 15.31 0.89
C ASN A 61 0.53 16.19 1.88
N LYS A 62 -0.26 17.15 1.37
CA LYS A 62 -1.09 18.03 2.20
C LYS A 62 -2.04 17.21 3.08
N PHE A 63 -2.70 16.21 2.51
CA PHE A 63 -3.64 15.36 3.22
C PHE A 63 -2.98 14.61 4.39
N PHE A 64 -1.84 13.94 4.17
CA PHE A 64 -1.16 13.18 5.22
C PHE A 64 -0.53 14.06 6.31
N GLU A 65 -0.12 15.28 5.99
CA GLU A 65 0.36 16.27 6.97
C GLU A 65 -0.76 16.80 7.87
N MET A 66 -1.99 16.89 7.35
CA MET A 66 -3.16 17.33 8.10
C MET A 66 -3.71 16.26 9.06
N LEU A 67 -3.44 14.98 8.80
CA LEU A 67 -3.92 13.90 9.66
C LEU A 67 -3.19 13.89 11.01
N PRO A 68 -3.88 13.59 12.13
CA PRO A 68 -3.24 13.41 13.43
C PRO A 68 -2.25 12.24 13.40
N SER A 69 -1.40 12.15 14.43
CA SER A 69 -0.56 10.97 14.64
C SER A 69 -1.41 9.69 14.74
N SER A 70 -0.85 8.59 14.29
CA SER A 70 -1.51 7.28 14.24
C SER A 70 -0.65 6.22 14.91
N GLU A 71 -1.29 5.12 15.27
CA GLU A 71 -0.65 3.87 15.67
C GLU A 71 -1.51 2.71 15.14
N PHE A 72 -1.01 2.03 14.11
CA PHE A 72 -1.74 0.92 13.49
C PHE A 72 -1.29 -0.43 14.05
N GLN A 73 -2.27 -1.30 14.30
CA GLN A 73 -2.05 -2.73 14.56
C GLN A 73 -2.71 -3.54 13.43
N VAL A 74 -1.89 -4.17 12.60
CA VAL A 74 -2.37 -4.98 11.48
C VAL A 74 -2.63 -6.40 11.97
N ASN A 75 -3.89 -6.82 12.00
CA ASN A 75 -4.30 -8.15 12.47
C ASN A 75 -4.48 -9.16 11.34
N VAL A 76 -4.79 -8.68 10.14
CA VAL A 76 -5.13 -9.51 8.99
C VAL A 76 -4.54 -8.85 7.75
N LEU A 77 -3.98 -9.67 6.88
CA LEU A 77 -3.49 -9.29 5.55
C LEU A 77 -3.99 -10.33 4.55
N ASP A 78 -4.44 -9.85 3.39
CA ASP A 78 -4.74 -10.68 2.22
C ASP A 78 -4.17 -9.99 0.97
N CYS A 79 -3.81 -10.78 -0.04
CA CYS A 79 -3.29 -10.26 -1.30
C CYS A 79 -3.58 -11.23 -2.45
N GLN A 80 -3.68 -10.66 -3.66
CA GLN A 80 -3.96 -11.42 -4.87
C GLN A 80 -3.11 -10.84 -6.01
N PRO A 81 -2.49 -11.67 -6.88
CA PRO A 81 -1.83 -11.16 -8.07
C PRO A 81 -2.88 -10.59 -9.05
N VAL A 82 -2.65 -9.36 -9.50
CA VAL A 82 -3.47 -8.71 -10.53
C VAL A 82 -3.07 -9.25 -11.91
N HIS A 83 -4.05 -9.47 -12.78
CA HIS A 83 -3.90 -10.07 -14.12
C HIS A 83 -3.12 -9.18 -15.09
#